data_AF-A0A4U0W5F2-F1
#
_entry.id   AF-A0A4U0W5F2-F1
#
_cell.length_a   1.000
_cell.length_b   1.000
_cell.length_c   1.000
_cell.angle_alpha   90.00
_cell.angle_beta   90.00
_cell.angle_gamma   90.00
#
_symmetry.space_group_name_H-M   'P 1'
#
loop_
_entity.id
_entity.type
_entity.pdbx_description
1 polymer ?
#
loop_
_entity_poly.entity_id
_entity_poly.type
_entity_poly.pdbx_seq_one_letter_code
_entity_poly.pdbx_strand_id
1 'polypeptide(L)'
;MAAPSIPNLNTLRPRAGGPSGLRGRRRNVEDGEQSAEARDRIVQQTDNDASLSRISAVELGYLHDPFARAFVDGPVPRRYPIINRGTYARTTALDSLVLKFLRESGDAQTQVISLGAGSDTRFFRLAVEVPNYTQRLLYHELDFPANTIAKTSAIRRSPDLLGAIHGSLDLPQDPSELVFHVDGTGMRSPTYNLHAIDLRTLADPATAPSVPNLSTTAPTLIISECCLCYLPPATTSSILRTITGTLVPSPTPVGLILYQPIRPHDPFGKVMVSNLAARGIHLQPLEAYSTLSRQKQRLRDVGLMSGQGAADVNFAFEKWIDTEQRER
;
A
#
# COMPACT_ATOMS: atom_id res chain seq x y z
N MET A 1 33.86 -5.45 -24.16
CA MET A 1 33.83 -6.10 -22.83
C MET A 1 32.38 -6.23 -22.41
N ALA A 2 31.88 -7.45 -22.27
CA ALA A 2 30.49 -7.70 -21.86
C ALA A 2 30.30 -7.26 -20.41
N ALA A 3 29.20 -6.56 -20.12
CA ALA A 3 28.86 -6.14 -18.77
C ALA A 3 28.68 -7.38 -17.86
N PRO A 4 29.16 -7.35 -16.60
CA PRO A 4 28.95 -8.45 -15.68
C PRO A 4 27.45 -8.66 -15.45
N SER A 5 27.01 -9.92 -15.58
CA SER A 5 25.62 -10.34 -15.39
C SER A 5 25.12 -9.97 -14.00
N ILE A 6 24.00 -9.25 -13.93
CA ILE A 6 23.31 -8.94 -12.68
C ILE A 6 22.90 -10.27 -12.02
N PRO A 7 23.23 -10.51 -10.73
CA PRO A 7 22.96 -11.78 -10.08
C PRO A 7 21.46 -12.08 -9.99
N ASN A 8 21.10 -13.33 -10.24
CA ASN A 8 19.74 -13.84 -10.12
C ASN A 8 19.35 -13.87 -8.63
N LEU A 9 18.42 -13.00 -8.22
CA LEU A 9 17.96 -12.86 -6.83
C LEU A 9 17.34 -14.14 -6.24
N ASN A 10 17.03 -15.14 -7.07
CA ASN A 10 16.57 -16.46 -6.62
C ASN A 10 17.65 -17.29 -5.91
N THR A 11 18.93 -16.94 -6.06
CA THR A 11 20.04 -17.64 -5.36
C THR A 11 20.17 -17.23 -3.89
N LEU A 12 19.40 -16.24 -3.44
CA LEU A 12 19.47 -15.69 -2.09
C LEU A 12 18.42 -16.29 -1.13
N ARG A 13 17.66 -17.32 -1.54
CA ARG A 13 16.73 -18.04 -0.66
C ARG A 13 17.29 -19.40 -0.23
N PRO A 14 17.17 -19.80 1.05
CA PRO A 14 17.42 -21.17 1.47
C PRO A 14 16.40 -22.10 0.77
N ARG A 15 16.88 -23.19 0.17
CA ARG A 15 16.05 -24.23 -0.45
C ARG A 15 15.24 -24.96 0.64
N ALA A 16 13.93 -24.77 0.67
CA ALA A 16 13.01 -25.71 1.31
C ALA A 16 12.63 -26.79 0.28
N GLY A 17 13.06 -28.03 0.53
CA GLY A 17 12.79 -29.18 -0.33
C GLY A 17 11.43 -29.81 -0.06
N GLY A 18 10.77 -30.29 -1.11
CA GLY A 18 9.61 -31.18 -1.06
C GLY A 18 9.32 -31.75 -2.46
N PRO A 19 8.99 -33.05 -2.62
CA PRO A 19 9.12 -33.75 -3.89
C PRO A 19 7.87 -33.68 -4.77
N SER A 20 8.14 -33.87 -6.06
CA SER A 20 7.21 -33.98 -7.18
C SER A 20 6.30 -35.22 -7.16
N GLY A 21 5.08 -35.07 -7.67
CA GLY A 21 4.43 -36.10 -8.48
C GLY A 21 2.92 -36.25 -8.26
N LEU A 22 2.10 -35.98 -9.29
CA LEU A 22 1.11 -36.92 -9.84
C LEU A 22 0.29 -36.28 -10.99
N ARG A 23 0.06 -37.10 -12.02
CA ARG A 23 -0.63 -36.81 -13.28
C ARG A 23 -2.17 -36.80 -13.11
N GLY A 24 -2.80 -35.72 -13.58
CA GLY A 24 -3.92 -35.72 -14.55
C GLY A 24 -5.30 -36.27 -14.15
N ARG A 25 -6.28 -35.36 -13.97
CA ARG A 25 -7.66 -35.52 -14.49
C ARG A 25 -8.35 -34.14 -14.61
N ARG A 26 -8.81 -33.80 -15.82
CA ARG A 26 -9.46 -32.52 -16.17
C ARG A 26 -10.70 -32.23 -15.30
N ARG A 27 -10.75 -31.06 -14.65
CA ARG A 27 -11.94 -30.46 -14.02
C ARG A 27 -12.00 -28.97 -14.38
N ASN A 28 -12.51 -28.68 -15.58
CA ASN A 28 -12.43 -27.37 -16.23
C ASN A 28 -13.29 -26.23 -15.64
N VAL A 29 -13.79 -26.36 -14.40
CA VAL A 29 -14.54 -25.27 -13.72
C VAL A 29 -13.92 -24.96 -12.36
N GLU A 30 -13.50 -25.98 -11.60
CA GLU A 30 -12.74 -25.79 -10.34
C GLU A 30 -11.30 -25.31 -10.56
N ASP A 31 -10.68 -25.63 -11.71
CA ASP A 31 -9.31 -25.22 -12.06
C ASP A 31 -9.17 -23.69 -12.20
N GLY A 32 -10.24 -22.98 -12.58
CA GLY A 32 -10.26 -21.53 -12.76
C GLY A 32 -10.29 -20.74 -11.45
N GLU A 33 -11.17 -21.15 -10.52
CA GLU A 33 -11.28 -20.54 -9.18
C GLU A 33 -10.06 -20.86 -8.33
N GLN A 34 -9.59 -22.11 -8.33
CA GLN A 34 -8.35 -22.50 -7.65
C GLN A 34 -7.13 -21.75 -8.20
N SER A 35 -7.12 -21.45 -9.51
CA SER A 35 -6.08 -20.61 -10.11
C SER A 35 -6.19 -19.13 -9.72
N ALA A 36 -7.40 -18.58 -9.55
CA ALA A 36 -7.60 -17.19 -9.15
C ALA A 36 -7.19 -16.98 -7.68
N GLU A 37 -7.64 -17.85 -6.78
CA GLU A 37 -7.22 -17.82 -5.37
C GLU A 37 -5.70 -18.01 -5.22
N ALA A 38 -5.09 -18.87 -6.03
CA ALA A 38 -3.64 -19.05 -6.01
C ALA A 38 -2.90 -17.76 -6.43
N ARG A 39 -3.40 -17.05 -7.44
CA ARG A 39 -2.86 -15.73 -7.84
C ARG A 39 -3.05 -14.69 -6.74
N ASP A 40 -4.22 -14.67 -6.10
CA ASP A 40 -4.51 -13.75 -5.01
C ASP A 40 -3.59 -13.99 -3.82
N ARG A 41 -3.34 -15.25 -3.43
CA ARG A 41 -2.35 -15.60 -2.39
C ARG A 41 -0.94 -15.11 -2.74
N ILE A 42 -0.53 -15.21 -4.00
CA ILE A 42 0.78 -14.69 -4.45
C ILE A 42 0.83 -13.17 -4.30
N VAL A 43 -0.24 -12.46 -4.68
CA VAL A 43 -0.32 -10.99 -4.54
C VAL A 43 -0.33 -10.59 -3.07
N GLN A 44 -1.13 -11.24 -2.22
CA GLN A 44 -1.18 -11.00 -0.77
C GLN A 44 0.20 -11.15 -0.13
N GLN A 45 0.98 -12.17 -0.53
CA GLN A 45 2.34 -12.39 -0.03
C GLN A 45 3.35 -11.30 -0.42
N THR A 46 3.03 -10.41 -1.36
CA THR A 46 3.94 -9.29 -1.69
C THR A 46 4.05 -8.26 -0.56
N ASP A 47 3.05 -8.20 0.33
CA ASP A 47 3.14 -7.41 1.57
C ASP A 47 4.30 -7.89 2.45
N ASN A 48 4.54 -9.20 2.56
CA ASN A 48 5.67 -9.75 3.32
C ASN A 48 7.02 -9.26 2.77
N ASP A 49 7.18 -9.15 1.45
CA ASP A 49 8.42 -8.60 0.89
C ASP A 49 8.58 -7.10 1.25
N ALA A 50 7.48 -6.35 1.29
CA ALA A 50 7.46 -4.94 1.67
C ALA A 50 7.75 -4.75 3.17
N SER A 51 7.08 -5.48 4.05
CA SER A 51 7.28 -5.43 5.50
C SER A 51 8.71 -5.83 5.89
N LEU A 52 9.24 -6.90 5.29
CA LEU A 52 10.63 -7.33 5.49
C LEU A 52 11.66 -6.29 5.00
N SER A 53 11.36 -5.57 3.90
CA SER A 53 12.22 -4.50 3.42
C SER A 53 12.16 -3.26 4.31
N ARG A 54 10.98 -2.98 4.89
CA ARG A 54 10.76 -1.91 5.85
C ARG A 54 11.51 -2.15 7.15
N ILE A 55 11.33 -3.31 7.79
CA ILE A 55 12.00 -3.61 9.05
C ILE A 55 13.53 -3.68 8.88
N SER A 56 14.04 -4.16 7.74
CA SER A 56 15.48 -4.09 7.44
C SER A 56 15.99 -2.66 7.39
N ALA A 57 15.22 -1.73 6.82
CA ALA A 57 15.60 -0.31 6.79
C ALA A 57 15.55 0.31 8.20
N VAL A 58 14.62 -0.12 9.04
CA VAL A 58 14.50 0.32 10.44
C VAL A 58 15.67 -0.17 11.28
N GLU A 59 15.98 -1.47 11.28
CA GLU A 59 17.08 -2.03 12.07
C GLU A 59 18.45 -1.48 11.67
N LEU A 60 18.59 -1.04 10.42
CA LEU A 60 19.80 -0.41 9.91
C LEU A 60 19.81 1.12 10.05
N GLY A 61 18.82 1.71 10.71
CA GLY A 61 18.78 3.13 11.01
C GLY A 61 18.43 4.03 9.83
N TYR A 62 18.00 3.48 8.68
CA TYR A 62 17.53 4.30 7.56
C TYR A 62 16.21 5.00 7.92
N LEU A 63 15.28 4.25 8.53
CA LEU A 63 13.95 4.72 8.91
C LEU A 63 13.75 4.66 10.41
N HIS A 64 13.06 5.66 10.96
CA HIS A 64 12.51 5.59 12.31
C HIS A 64 11.05 5.14 12.20
N ASP A 65 10.77 3.93 12.66
CA ASP A 65 9.41 3.40 12.73
C ASP A 65 9.31 2.38 13.85
N PRO A 66 8.81 2.79 15.04
CA PRO A 66 8.68 1.90 16.19
C PRO A 66 7.63 0.81 15.98
N PHE A 67 6.73 0.95 15.00
CA PHE A 67 5.60 0.06 14.79
C PHE A 67 5.91 -1.08 13.82
N ALA A 68 6.91 -0.93 12.94
CA ALA A 68 7.22 -1.90 11.89
C ALA A 68 7.46 -3.32 12.42
N ARG A 69 8.05 -3.45 13.62
CA ARG A 69 8.38 -4.74 14.22
C ARG A 69 7.14 -5.57 14.57
N ALA A 70 6.02 -4.93 14.86
CA ALA A 70 4.77 -5.61 15.23
C ALA A 70 4.17 -6.45 14.07
N PHE A 71 4.60 -6.18 12.84
CA PHE A 71 4.10 -6.83 11.61
C PHE A 71 5.07 -7.85 11.02
N VAL A 72 6.19 -8.15 11.70
CA VAL A 72 7.17 -9.13 11.22
C VAL A 72 7.45 -10.15 12.30
N ASP A 73 7.22 -11.41 11.98
CA ASP A 73 7.57 -12.54 12.84
C ASP A 73 9.01 -13.01 12.58
N GLY A 74 9.69 -13.45 13.64
CA GLY A 74 11.00 -14.09 13.52
C GLY A 74 12.15 -13.13 13.20
N PRO A 75 13.27 -13.66 12.67
CA PRO A 75 14.49 -12.88 12.42
C PRO A 75 14.34 -11.97 11.20
N VAL A 76 14.89 -10.77 11.29
CA VAL A 76 14.84 -9.77 10.23
C VAL A 76 15.97 -10.00 9.22
N PRO A 77 15.64 -10.21 7.92
CA PRO A 77 16.65 -10.35 6.89
C PRO A 77 17.24 -8.99 6.53
N ARG A 78 18.57 -8.87 6.55
CA ARG A 78 19.25 -7.66 6.04
C ARG A 78 19.09 -7.59 4.51
N ARG A 79 18.51 -6.49 4.01
CA ARG A 79 18.45 -6.15 2.59
C ARG A 79 19.70 -5.38 2.16
N TYR A 80 20.00 -5.42 0.86
CA TYR A 80 21.10 -4.65 0.28
C TYR A 80 20.91 -3.13 0.48
N PRO A 81 21.99 -2.34 0.59
CA PRO A 81 21.90 -0.89 0.80
C PRO A 81 20.99 -0.17 -0.19
N ILE A 82 21.02 -0.55 -1.47
CA ILE A 82 20.16 0.08 -2.49
C ILE A 82 18.66 -0.17 -2.24
N ILE A 83 18.30 -1.31 -1.65
CA ILE A 83 16.91 -1.62 -1.28
C ILE A 83 16.52 -0.75 -0.09
N ASN A 84 17.37 -0.64 0.94
CA ASN A 84 17.08 0.20 2.10
C ASN A 84 16.97 1.69 1.72
N ARG A 85 17.86 2.20 0.84
CA ARG A 85 17.76 3.56 0.29
C ARG A 85 16.47 3.76 -0.50
N GLY A 86 16.06 2.78 -1.30
CA GLY A 86 14.78 2.79 -2.01
C GLY A 86 13.58 2.81 -1.05
N THR A 87 13.59 1.99 -0.01
CA THR A 87 12.55 1.95 1.03
C THR A 87 12.47 3.28 1.79
N TYR A 88 13.61 3.87 2.13
CA TYR A 88 13.69 5.20 2.72
C TYR A 88 13.06 6.25 1.80
N ALA A 89 13.55 6.36 0.57
CA ALA A 89 13.06 7.35 -0.40
C ALA A 89 11.56 7.22 -0.67
N ARG A 90 11.08 5.98 -0.83
CA ARG A 90 9.65 5.66 -0.97
C ARG A 90 8.85 6.18 0.22
N THR A 91 9.27 5.83 1.44
CA THR A 91 8.56 6.19 2.68
C THR A 91 8.53 7.72 2.85
N THR A 92 9.70 8.37 2.79
CA THR A 92 9.83 9.81 3.01
C THR A 92 9.06 10.63 1.96
N ALA A 93 9.10 10.23 0.69
CA ALA A 93 8.38 10.92 -0.37
C ALA A 93 6.85 10.83 -0.18
N LEU A 94 6.33 9.65 0.17
CA LEU A 94 4.91 9.46 0.41
C LEU A 94 4.44 10.21 1.66
N ASP A 95 5.19 10.11 2.75
CA ASP A 95 4.86 10.79 4.01
C ASP A 95 4.87 12.32 3.83
N SER A 96 5.81 12.86 3.04
CA SER A 96 5.84 14.28 2.70
C SER A 96 4.58 14.75 1.96
N LEU A 97 4.09 13.94 1.02
CA LEU A 97 2.86 14.25 0.27
C LEU A 97 1.61 14.15 1.15
N VAL A 98 1.54 13.13 2.02
CA VAL A 98 0.44 12.96 2.98
C VAL A 98 0.42 14.13 3.97
N LEU A 99 1.57 14.48 4.56
CA LEU A 99 1.69 15.62 5.49
C LEU A 99 1.35 16.94 4.81
N LYS A 100 1.74 17.12 3.54
CA LYS A 100 1.33 18.31 2.77
C LYS A 100 -0.19 18.38 2.62
N PHE A 101 -0.84 17.28 2.26
CA PHE A 101 -2.31 17.23 2.16
C PHE A 101 -2.99 17.59 3.49
N LEU A 102 -2.53 17.03 4.60
CA LEU A 102 -3.08 17.32 5.93
C LEU A 102 -2.90 18.80 6.30
N ARG A 103 -1.73 19.39 6.02
CA ARG A 103 -1.44 20.82 6.28
C ARG A 103 -2.33 21.76 5.46
N GLU A 104 -2.47 21.50 4.17
CA GLU A 104 -3.27 22.35 3.25
C GLU A 104 -4.77 22.27 3.53
N SER A 105 -5.21 21.23 4.25
CA SER A 105 -6.61 21.08 4.66
C SER A 105 -6.97 21.90 5.90
N GLY A 106 -5.99 22.55 6.54
CA GLY A 106 -6.20 23.42 7.71
C GLY A 106 -6.90 22.70 8.85
N ASP A 107 -8.01 23.27 9.31
CA ASP A 107 -8.80 22.75 10.43
C ASP A 107 -9.96 21.83 10.03
N ALA A 108 -10.12 21.54 8.74
CA ALA A 108 -11.16 20.66 8.25
C ALA A 108 -10.93 19.21 8.68
N GLN A 109 -12.01 18.46 8.93
CA GLN A 109 -11.93 17.01 8.99
C GLN A 109 -11.48 16.48 7.63
N THR A 110 -10.46 15.64 7.61
CA THR A 110 -9.88 15.07 6.39
C THR A 110 -10.02 13.56 6.37
N GLN A 111 -9.85 12.98 5.20
CA GLN A 111 -9.93 11.54 5.00
C GLN A 111 -8.74 11.02 4.18
N VAL A 112 -8.21 9.86 4.57
CA VAL A 112 -7.23 9.11 3.77
C VAL A 112 -7.80 7.73 3.48
N ILE A 113 -7.72 7.29 2.21
CA ILE A 113 -8.07 5.94 1.79
C ILE A 113 -6.79 5.27 1.26
N SER A 114 -6.21 4.37 2.05
CA SER A 114 -5.07 3.54 1.66
C SER A 114 -5.56 2.24 1.01
N LEU A 115 -5.33 2.12 -0.30
CA LEU A 115 -5.69 0.95 -1.10
C LEU A 115 -4.56 -0.08 -1.05
N GLY A 116 -4.88 -1.29 -0.59
CA GLY A 116 -3.91 -2.37 -0.40
C GLY A 116 -2.86 -1.99 0.65
N ALA A 117 -3.32 -1.58 1.83
CA ALA A 117 -2.47 -1.04 2.87
C ALA A 117 -1.47 -2.07 3.45
N GLY A 118 -1.78 -3.37 3.37
CA GLY A 118 -0.95 -4.43 3.92
C GLY A 118 -0.50 -4.12 5.35
N SER A 119 0.79 -4.29 5.61
CA SER A 119 1.42 -4.03 6.91
C SER A 119 1.89 -2.57 7.09
N ASP A 120 1.35 -1.62 6.34
CA ASP A 120 1.71 -0.19 6.45
C ASP A 120 1.47 0.35 7.87
N THR A 121 2.42 1.13 8.36
CA THR A 121 2.42 1.70 9.70
C THR A 121 2.20 3.21 9.71
N ARG A 122 1.98 3.84 8.55
CA ARG A 122 1.92 5.30 8.43
C ARG A 122 0.92 5.94 9.38
N PHE A 123 -0.29 5.38 9.51
CA PHE A 123 -1.27 5.94 10.44
C PHE A 123 -0.72 6.05 11.86
N PHE A 124 -0.11 4.98 12.38
CA PHE A 124 0.41 4.95 13.76
C PHE A 124 1.54 5.96 13.96
N ARG A 125 2.41 6.12 12.96
CA ARG A 125 3.45 7.16 12.97
C ARG A 125 2.86 8.56 12.98
N LEU A 126 1.89 8.84 12.09
CA LEU A 126 1.21 10.13 12.05
C LEU A 126 0.49 10.43 13.37
N ALA A 127 -0.12 9.42 14.00
CA ALA A 127 -0.84 9.60 15.26
C ALA A 127 0.06 10.09 16.40
N VAL A 128 1.35 9.72 16.38
CA VAL A 128 2.34 10.15 17.36
C VAL A 128 3.03 11.45 16.94
N GLU A 129 3.40 11.58 15.67
CA GLU A 129 4.21 12.69 15.16
C GLU A 129 3.39 13.98 14.95
N VAL A 130 2.11 13.84 14.58
CA VAL A 130 1.24 14.96 14.18
C VAL A 130 -0.19 14.82 14.75
N PRO A 131 -0.34 14.69 16.07
CA PRO A 131 -1.62 14.36 16.73
C PRO A 131 -2.75 15.33 16.40
N ASN A 132 -2.43 16.63 16.26
CA ASN A 132 -3.37 17.69 15.93
C ASN A 132 -4.04 17.51 14.55
N TYR A 133 -3.36 16.82 13.62
CA TYR A 133 -3.96 16.45 12.33
C TYR A 133 -4.71 15.13 12.44
N THR A 134 -4.16 14.13 13.14
CA THR A 134 -4.79 12.81 13.22
C THR A 134 -6.06 12.76 14.03
N GLN A 135 -6.25 13.65 15.02
CA GLN A 135 -7.51 13.79 15.75
C GLN A 135 -8.70 14.16 14.85
N ARG A 136 -8.43 14.72 13.67
CA ARG A 136 -9.43 15.14 12.68
C ARG A 136 -9.32 14.33 11.38
N LEU A 137 -8.64 13.19 11.42
CA LEU A 137 -8.37 12.35 10.26
C LEU A 137 -9.21 11.08 10.32
N LEU A 138 -10.03 10.85 9.31
CA LEU A 138 -10.64 9.55 9.02
C LEU A 138 -9.67 8.73 8.16
N TYR A 139 -8.89 7.83 8.77
CA TYR A 139 -7.97 6.97 8.05
C TYR A 139 -8.64 5.63 7.72
N HIS A 140 -8.75 5.29 6.44
CA HIS A 140 -9.33 4.06 5.94
C HIS A 140 -8.26 3.22 5.25
N GLU A 141 -8.11 1.98 5.68
CA GLU A 141 -7.29 0.99 5.01
C GLU A 141 -8.17 -0.10 4.43
N LEU A 142 -7.95 -0.41 3.15
CA LEU A 142 -8.69 -1.45 2.43
C LEU A 142 -7.70 -2.51 1.96
N ASP A 143 -7.92 -3.77 2.31
CA ASP A 143 -7.11 -4.89 1.82
C ASP A 143 -7.92 -6.19 1.79
N PHE A 144 -7.32 -7.25 1.25
CA PHE A 144 -7.87 -8.59 1.31
C PHE A 144 -8.11 -9.04 2.76
N PRO A 145 -9.16 -9.84 3.02
CA PRO A 145 -9.45 -10.37 4.35
C PRO A 145 -8.24 -11.05 5.03
N ALA A 146 -7.41 -11.78 4.28
CA ALA A 146 -6.22 -12.43 4.82
C ALA A 146 -5.21 -11.42 5.41
N ASN A 147 -4.99 -10.30 4.73
CA ASN A 147 -4.06 -9.26 5.16
C ASN A 147 -4.66 -8.45 6.33
N THR A 148 -5.95 -8.13 6.28
CA THR A 148 -6.60 -7.39 7.36
C THR A 148 -6.71 -8.22 8.64
N ILE A 149 -6.95 -9.53 8.56
CA ILE A 149 -6.91 -10.44 9.72
C ILE A 149 -5.52 -10.45 10.36
N ALA A 150 -4.46 -10.52 9.56
CA ALA A 150 -3.10 -10.44 10.08
C ALA A 150 -2.84 -9.10 10.78
N LYS A 151 -3.29 -8.00 10.17
CA LYS A 151 -3.14 -6.64 10.70
C LYS A 151 -3.93 -6.40 11.98
N THR A 152 -5.21 -6.76 12.05
CA THR A 152 -6.01 -6.67 13.28
C THR A 152 -5.40 -7.51 14.40
N SER A 153 -4.87 -8.69 14.08
CA SER A 153 -4.21 -9.56 15.04
C SER A 153 -2.93 -8.93 15.59
N ALA A 154 -2.13 -8.27 14.75
CA ALA A 154 -0.95 -7.52 15.17
C ALA A 154 -1.34 -6.32 16.06
N ILE A 155 -2.36 -5.54 15.66
CA ILE A 155 -2.87 -4.41 16.45
C ILE A 155 -3.34 -4.88 17.83
N ARG A 156 -4.16 -5.93 17.91
CA ARG A 156 -4.67 -6.47 19.18
C ARG A 156 -3.57 -6.89 20.15
N ARG A 157 -2.45 -7.41 19.63
CA ARG A 157 -1.33 -7.90 20.46
C ARG A 157 -0.30 -6.84 20.81
N SER A 158 -0.34 -5.67 20.17
CA SER A 158 0.65 -4.61 20.36
C SER A 158 0.07 -3.45 21.16
N PRO A 159 0.53 -3.25 22.41
CA PRO A 159 0.17 -2.08 23.19
C PRO A 159 0.51 -0.76 22.49
N ASP A 160 1.62 -0.72 21.74
CA ASP A 160 2.07 0.49 21.04
C ASP A 160 1.12 0.86 19.88
N LEU A 161 0.68 -0.12 19.09
CA LEU A 161 -0.29 0.11 18.01
C LEU A 161 -1.64 0.59 18.57
N LEU A 162 -2.13 -0.06 19.63
CA LEU A 162 -3.35 0.37 20.31
C LEU A 162 -3.20 1.76 20.94
N GLY A 163 -2.05 2.03 21.57
CA GLY A 163 -1.72 3.31 22.16
C GLY A 163 -1.74 4.45 21.15
N ALA A 164 -1.20 4.22 19.95
CA ALA A 164 -1.26 5.21 18.85
C ALA A 164 -2.69 5.47 18.38
N ILE A 165 -3.54 4.44 18.25
CA ILE A 165 -4.96 4.64 17.90
C ILE A 165 -5.68 5.42 19.01
N HIS A 166 -5.54 5.01 20.28
CA HIS A 166 -6.19 5.70 21.39
C HIS A 166 -5.69 7.14 21.56
N GLY A 167 -4.40 7.39 21.40
CA GLY A 167 -3.82 8.73 21.47
C GLY A 167 -4.30 9.67 20.37
N SER A 168 -4.80 9.13 19.25
CA SER A 168 -5.43 9.92 18.20
C SER A 168 -6.88 10.31 18.49
N LEU A 169 -7.52 9.73 19.52
CA LEU A 169 -8.89 10.09 19.91
C LEU A 169 -8.84 11.32 20.82
N ASP A 170 -9.53 12.40 20.46
CA ASP A 170 -9.62 13.64 21.24
C ASP A 170 -10.55 13.53 22.48
N LEU A 171 -10.87 12.30 22.90
CA LEU A 171 -11.86 12.01 23.93
C LEU A 171 -11.24 11.24 25.10
N PRO A 172 -11.76 11.45 26.34
CA PRO A 172 -11.40 10.62 27.48
C PRO A 172 -11.76 9.17 27.15
N GLN A 173 -10.72 8.36 26.94
CA GLN A 173 -10.73 6.94 26.54
C GLN A 173 -12.04 6.21 26.80
N ASP A 174 -13.04 6.37 25.92
CA ASP A 174 -14.19 5.48 25.91
C ASP A 174 -13.77 4.25 25.09
N PRO A 175 -13.51 3.10 25.74
CA PRO A 175 -13.05 1.91 25.05
C PRO A 175 -14.11 1.36 24.08
N SER A 176 -15.36 1.85 24.15
CA SER A 176 -16.45 1.44 23.26
C SER A 176 -16.35 2.03 21.85
N GLU A 177 -15.52 3.06 21.63
CA GLU A 177 -15.36 3.67 20.32
C GLU A 177 -14.45 2.86 19.37
N LEU A 178 -13.58 2.01 19.93
CA LEU A 178 -12.74 1.10 19.17
C LEU A 178 -13.39 -0.28 19.10
N VAL A 179 -13.95 -0.63 17.95
CA VAL A 179 -14.68 -1.87 17.72
C VAL A 179 -13.90 -2.75 16.76
N PHE A 180 -13.48 -3.93 17.22
CA PHE A 180 -13.01 -4.98 16.32
C PHE A 180 -14.18 -5.83 15.83
N HIS A 181 -14.12 -6.26 14.57
CA HIS A 181 -15.07 -7.25 14.06
C HIS A 181 -14.84 -8.61 14.75
N VAL A 182 -15.93 -9.34 14.99
CA VAL A 182 -15.91 -10.65 15.68
C VAL A 182 -15.05 -11.66 14.92
N ASP A 183 -15.10 -11.65 13.59
CA ASP A 183 -14.30 -12.51 12.71
C ASP A 183 -12.85 -12.04 12.54
N GLY A 184 -12.48 -10.90 13.12
CA GLY A 184 -11.14 -10.30 13.01
C GLY A 184 -10.82 -9.69 11.64
N THR A 185 -11.77 -9.61 10.72
CA THR A 185 -11.52 -9.09 9.36
C THR A 185 -11.33 -7.58 9.30
N GLY A 186 -11.72 -6.86 10.34
CA GLY A 186 -11.62 -5.40 10.36
C GLY A 186 -11.76 -4.81 11.74
N MET A 187 -11.63 -3.50 11.79
CA MET A 187 -11.89 -2.70 12.98
C MET A 187 -12.30 -1.29 12.60
N ARG A 188 -12.96 -0.61 13.55
CA ARG A 188 -13.43 0.76 13.41
C ARG A 188 -13.09 1.54 14.68
N SER A 189 -12.55 2.73 14.50
CA SER A 189 -12.51 3.81 15.50
C SER A 189 -12.89 5.14 14.83
N PRO A 190 -13.11 6.22 15.59
CA PRO A 190 -13.35 7.54 15.01
C PRO A 190 -12.27 8.03 14.05
N THR A 191 -11.02 7.59 14.20
CA THR A 191 -9.86 8.07 13.41
C THR A 191 -9.20 7.00 12.54
N TYR A 192 -9.36 5.71 12.86
CA TYR A 192 -8.72 4.60 12.15
C TYR A 192 -9.69 3.46 11.85
N ASN A 193 -9.75 3.08 10.58
CA ASN A 193 -10.72 2.12 10.07
C ASN A 193 -10.02 1.13 9.14
N LEU A 194 -10.16 -0.16 9.40
CA LEU A 194 -9.58 -1.24 8.61
C LEU A 194 -10.70 -2.11 8.04
N HIS A 195 -10.74 -2.20 6.71
CA HIS A 195 -11.82 -2.81 5.94
C HIS A 195 -11.29 -4.00 5.14
N ALA A 196 -11.87 -5.19 5.36
CA ALA A 196 -11.66 -6.35 4.49
C ALA A 196 -12.45 -6.18 3.19
N ILE A 197 -11.84 -5.55 2.19
CA ILE A 197 -12.45 -5.27 0.89
C ILE A 197 -11.48 -5.73 -0.19
N ASP A 198 -11.92 -6.70 -1.00
CA ASP A 198 -11.30 -6.94 -2.29
C ASP A 198 -11.58 -5.74 -3.19
N LEU A 199 -10.54 -4.97 -3.50
CA LEU A 199 -10.65 -3.74 -4.29
C LEU A 199 -11.31 -3.97 -5.66
N ARG A 200 -11.27 -5.18 -6.22
CA ARG A 200 -11.94 -5.50 -7.49
C ARG A 200 -13.45 -5.32 -7.40
N THR A 201 -14.04 -5.48 -6.21
CA THR A 201 -15.48 -5.24 -5.97
C THR A 201 -15.86 -3.77 -6.09
N LEU A 202 -14.90 -2.84 -5.96
CA LEU A 202 -15.13 -1.42 -6.19
C LEU A 202 -15.16 -1.06 -7.69
N ALA A 203 -14.85 -1.99 -8.59
CA ALA A 203 -14.82 -1.71 -10.03
C ALA A 203 -16.22 -1.52 -10.65
N ASP A 204 -17.28 -1.92 -9.96
CA ASP A 204 -18.66 -1.67 -10.38
C ASP A 204 -19.40 -0.89 -9.28
N PRO A 205 -19.80 0.37 -9.54
CA PRO A 205 -20.47 1.20 -8.54
C PRO A 205 -21.82 0.64 -8.09
N ALA A 206 -22.47 -0.21 -8.88
CA ALA A 206 -23.74 -0.83 -8.51
C ALA A 206 -23.58 -1.95 -7.46
N THR A 207 -22.39 -2.55 -7.39
CA THR A 207 -22.10 -3.68 -6.49
C THR A 207 -20.99 -3.37 -5.47
N ALA A 208 -20.45 -2.16 -5.49
CA ALA A 208 -19.41 -1.71 -4.57
C ALA A 208 -19.87 -1.85 -3.10
N PRO A 209 -19.08 -2.49 -2.23
CA PRO A 209 -19.42 -2.61 -0.82
C PRO A 209 -19.43 -1.23 -0.14
N SER A 210 -20.22 -1.12 0.93
CA SER A 210 -20.14 0.06 1.80
C SER A 210 -18.78 0.10 2.51
N VAL A 211 -18.29 1.32 2.74
CA VAL A 211 -17.11 1.58 3.56
C VAL A 211 -17.60 2.31 4.81
N PRO A 212 -17.85 1.62 5.93
CA PRO A 212 -18.34 2.25 7.15
C PRO A 212 -17.44 3.38 7.62
N ASN A 213 -18.04 4.42 8.23
CA ASN A 213 -17.35 5.63 8.71
C ASN A 213 -16.69 6.48 7.62
N LEU A 214 -16.84 6.14 6.32
CA LEU A 214 -16.36 6.97 5.23
C LEU A 214 -17.24 8.22 5.10
N SER A 215 -16.61 9.38 5.03
CA SER A 215 -17.28 10.64 4.72
C SER A 215 -17.35 10.89 3.22
N THR A 216 -18.53 11.27 2.73
CA THR A 216 -18.75 11.68 1.34
C THR A 216 -18.38 13.14 1.08
N THR A 217 -18.17 13.93 2.14
CA THR A 217 -17.96 15.38 2.08
C THR A 217 -16.61 15.85 2.59
N ALA A 218 -15.83 14.99 3.25
CA ALA A 218 -14.49 15.33 3.72
C ALA A 218 -13.49 15.31 2.55
N PRO A 219 -12.59 16.31 2.43
CA PRO A 219 -11.46 16.25 1.52
C PRO A 219 -10.72 14.92 1.68
N THR A 220 -10.52 14.21 0.57
CA THR A 220 -10.05 12.81 0.60
C THR A 220 -8.75 12.64 -0.17
N LEU A 221 -7.76 12.03 0.47
CA LEU A 221 -6.53 11.58 -0.18
C LEU A 221 -6.55 10.06 -0.37
N ILE A 222 -6.50 9.62 -1.62
CA ILE A 222 -6.35 8.21 -1.96
C ILE A 222 -4.86 7.88 -2.09
N ILE A 223 -4.43 6.76 -1.53
CA ILE A 223 -3.07 6.25 -1.64
C ILE A 223 -3.14 4.87 -2.29
N SER A 224 -2.36 4.65 -3.35
CA SER A 224 -2.06 3.31 -3.85
C SER A 224 -0.55 3.15 -3.92
N GLU A 225 -0.01 2.43 -2.94
CA GLU A 225 1.42 2.21 -2.75
C GLU A 225 1.80 0.77 -3.11
N CYS A 226 2.23 0.55 -4.36
CA CYS A 226 2.42 -0.80 -4.93
C CYS A 226 1.18 -1.71 -4.83
N CYS A 227 -0.03 -1.14 -4.90
CA CYS A 227 -1.28 -1.90 -4.87
C CYS A 227 -1.91 -2.04 -6.26
N LEU A 228 -2.35 -0.93 -6.86
CA LEU A 228 -3.08 -0.96 -8.14
C LEU A 228 -2.23 -1.52 -9.30
N CYS A 229 -0.92 -1.67 -9.14
CA CYS A 229 -0.05 -2.30 -10.13
C CYS A 229 -0.32 -3.79 -10.35
N TYR A 230 -1.10 -4.47 -9.49
CA TYR A 230 -1.46 -5.88 -9.68
C TYR A 230 -2.75 -6.10 -10.47
N LEU A 231 -3.54 -5.04 -10.71
CA LEU A 231 -4.87 -5.14 -11.32
C LEU A 231 -4.86 -4.64 -12.78
N PRO A 232 -5.74 -5.13 -13.67
CA PRO A 232 -5.81 -4.66 -15.05
C PRO A 232 -6.06 -3.13 -15.14
N PRO A 233 -5.52 -2.42 -16.16
CA PRO A 233 -5.74 -0.98 -16.33
C PRO A 233 -7.21 -0.55 -16.28
N ALA A 234 -8.09 -1.30 -16.96
CA ALA A 234 -9.54 -1.04 -16.97
C ALA A 234 -10.13 -1.13 -15.55
N THR A 235 -9.83 -2.22 -14.83
CA THR A 235 -10.26 -2.43 -13.45
C THR A 235 -9.78 -1.31 -12.53
N THR A 236 -8.50 -0.92 -12.60
CA THR A 236 -7.99 0.19 -11.76
C THR A 236 -8.67 1.52 -12.07
N SER A 237 -9.01 1.76 -13.34
CA SER A 237 -9.70 2.98 -13.74
C SER A 237 -11.12 3.00 -13.21
N SER A 238 -11.83 1.86 -13.27
CA SER A 238 -13.18 1.74 -12.73
C SER A 238 -13.19 1.89 -11.20
N ILE A 239 -12.25 1.28 -10.48
CA ILE A 239 -12.12 1.45 -9.01
C ILE A 239 -11.98 2.94 -8.66
N LEU A 240 -11.04 3.64 -9.33
CA LEU A 240 -10.82 5.06 -9.07
C LEU A 240 -12.07 5.90 -9.40
N ARG A 241 -12.77 5.60 -10.50
CA ARG A 241 -14.03 6.28 -10.86
C ARG A 241 -15.14 6.03 -9.85
N THR A 242 -15.27 4.81 -9.31
CA THR A 242 -16.24 4.51 -8.25
C THR A 242 -15.92 5.30 -6.99
N ILE A 243 -14.65 5.37 -6.59
CA ILE A 243 -14.25 6.16 -5.41
C ILE A 243 -14.59 7.64 -5.64
N THR A 244 -14.18 8.24 -6.77
CA THR A 244 -14.37 9.68 -7.03
C THR A 244 -15.79 10.07 -7.47
N GLY A 245 -16.59 9.12 -7.93
CA GLY A 245 -17.92 9.35 -8.49
C GLY A 245 -19.07 8.90 -7.57
N THR A 246 -18.81 7.94 -6.68
CA THR A 246 -19.83 7.32 -5.83
C THR A 246 -19.49 7.46 -4.36
N LEU A 247 -18.27 7.08 -3.94
CA LEU A 247 -17.92 7.08 -2.51
C LEU A 247 -17.59 8.48 -1.99
N VAL A 248 -16.92 9.30 -2.81
CA VAL A 248 -16.54 10.68 -2.51
C VAL A 248 -16.89 11.54 -3.73
N PRO A 249 -18.18 11.80 -3.97
CA PRO A 249 -18.64 12.48 -5.17
C PRO A 249 -18.33 13.98 -5.17
N SER A 250 -18.36 14.59 -6.35
CA SER A 250 -18.31 16.04 -6.53
C SER A 250 -19.39 16.75 -5.69
N PRO A 251 -19.10 17.92 -5.08
CA PRO A 251 -17.91 18.76 -5.27
C PRO A 251 -16.74 18.47 -4.31
N THR A 252 -16.74 17.35 -3.59
CA THR A 252 -15.72 17.04 -2.58
C THR A 252 -14.31 16.94 -3.20
N PRO A 253 -13.30 17.65 -2.66
CA PRO A 253 -11.93 17.56 -3.17
C PRO A 253 -11.32 16.17 -2.97
N VAL A 254 -10.73 15.62 -4.05
CA VAL A 254 -10.03 14.33 -4.01
C VAL A 254 -8.62 14.46 -4.58
N GLY A 255 -7.64 13.93 -3.84
CA GLY A 255 -6.26 13.74 -4.29
C GLY A 255 -5.92 12.26 -4.45
N LEU A 256 -4.92 11.94 -5.28
CA LEU A 256 -4.42 10.58 -5.45
C LEU A 256 -2.89 10.56 -5.47
N ILE A 257 -2.29 9.72 -4.62
CA ILE A 257 -0.87 9.40 -4.63
C ILE A 257 -0.69 7.98 -5.18
N LEU A 258 0.12 7.85 -6.22
CA LEU A 258 0.50 6.57 -6.82
C LEU A 258 2.00 6.34 -6.68
N TYR A 259 2.39 5.22 -6.06
CA TYR A 259 3.75 4.70 -6.10
C TYR A 259 3.73 3.31 -6.74
N GLN A 260 4.38 3.15 -7.90
CA GLN A 260 4.44 1.88 -8.62
C GLN A 260 5.60 1.85 -9.63
N PRO A 261 6.04 0.66 -10.08
CA PRO A 261 7.10 0.54 -11.07
C PRO A 261 6.75 1.17 -12.44
N ILE A 262 7.78 1.60 -13.17
CA ILE A 262 7.72 2.11 -14.56
C ILE A 262 8.89 1.54 -15.37
N ARG A 263 8.95 1.86 -16.67
CA ARG A 263 10.04 1.49 -17.60
C ARG A 263 10.26 -0.04 -17.75
N PRO A 264 9.26 -0.82 -18.20
CA PRO A 264 9.39 -2.28 -18.36
C PRO A 264 10.47 -2.72 -19.36
N HIS A 265 10.88 -1.83 -20.28
CA HIS A 265 11.71 -2.19 -21.44
C HIS A 265 13.18 -1.82 -21.32
N ASP A 266 13.56 -1.07 -20.28
CA ASP A 266 14.98 -0.84 -20.00
C ASP A 266 15.63 -2.12 -19.44
N PRO A 267 16.98 -2.20 -19.36
CA PRO A 267 17.65 -3.41 -18.88
C PRO A 267 17.19 -3.87 -17.49
N PHE A 268 16.90 -2.94 -16.58
CA PHE A 268 16.41 -3.27 -15.24
C PHE A 268 14.95 -3.76 -15.30
N GLY A 269 14.10 -3.06 -16.05
CA GLY A 269 12.70 -3.39 -16.25
C GLY A 269 12.49 -4.79 -16.82
N LYS A 270 13.28 -5.17 -17.83
CA LYS A 270 13.23 -6.52 -18.41
C LYS A 270 13.54 -7.61 -17.38
N VAL A 271 14.56 -7.39 -16.56
CA VAL A 271 14.93 -8.31 -15.47
C VAL A 271 13.85 -8.33 -14.39
N MET A 272 13.32 -7.18 -13.99
CA MET A 272 12.24 -7.07 -13.01
C MET A 272 10.99 -7.84 -13.47
N VAL A 273 10.52 -7.59 -14.71
CA VAL A 273 9.35 -8.26 -15.28
C VAL A 273 9.57 -9.78 -15.33
N SER A 274 10.73 -10.24 -15.79
CA SER A 274 11.07 -11.66 -15.83
C SER A 274 11.09 -12.30 -14.43
N ASN A 275 11.71 -11.63 -13.45
CA ASN A 275 11.81 -12.15 -12.08
C ASN A 275 10.46 -12.21 -11.36
N LEU A 276 9.60 -11.22 -11.58
CA LEU A 276 8.25 -11.20 -11.03
C LEU A 276 7.37 -12.28 -11.69
N ALA A 277 7.43 -12.41 -13.02
CA ALA A 277 6.70 -13.44 -13.73
C ALA A 277 7.09 -14.86 -13.29
N ALA A 278 8.38 -15.12 -13.01
CA ALA A 278 8.85 -16.39 -12.45
C ALA A 278 8.27 -16.71 -11.07
N ARG A 279 7.73 -15.70 -10.36
CA ARG A 279 7.03 -15.84 -9.07
C ARG A 279 5.51 -15.82 -9.21
N GLY A 280 4.98 -15.80 -10.43
CA GLY A 280 3.54 -15.65 -10.71
C GLY A 280 2.99 -14.25 -10.48
N ILE A 281 3.86 -13.23 -10.37
CA ILE A 281 3.48 -11.83 -10.17
C ILE A 281 3.49 -11.12 -11.52
N HIS A 282 2.36 -10.51 -11.87
CA HIS A 282 2.22 -9.72 -13.09
C HIS A 282 1.82 -8.28 -12.76
N LEU A 283 2.67 -7.34 -13.18
CA LEU A 283 2.39 -5.91 -13.03
C LEU A 283 1.52 -5.43 -14.19
N GLN A 284 0.21 -5.70 -14.13
CA GLN A 284 -0.68 -5.59 -15.28
C GLN A 284 -0.73 -4.18 -15.93
N PRO A 285 -0.70 -3.06 -15.17
CA PRO A 285 -0.68 -1.74 -15.77
C PRO A 285 0.67 -1.25 -16.27
N LEU A 286 1.75 -2.01 -16.04
CA LEU A 286 3.12 -1.53 -16.28
C LEU A 286 3.36 -1.13 -17.74
N GLU A 287 2.77 -1.86 -18.68
CA GLU A 287 2.90 -1.56 -20.11
C GLU A 287 2.12 -0.29 -20.49
N ALA A 288 0.86 -0.20 -20.05
CA ALA A 288 -0.03 0.92 -20.33
C ALA A 288 0.49 2.24 -19.74
N TYR A 289 1.04 2.18 -18.52
CA TYR A 289 1.52 3.33 -17.75
C TYR A 289 3.04 3.30 -17.52
N SER A 290 3.77 2.97 -18.58
CA SER A 290 5.22 2.71 -18.58
C SER A 290 6.13 3.93 -18.35
N THR A 291 5.59 5.16 -18.37
CA THR A 291 6.36 6.40 -18.22
C THR A 291 5.67 7.39 -17.29
N LEU A 292 6.43 8.34 -16.74
CA LEU A 292 5.88 9.42 -15.89
C LEU A 292 4.77 10.21 -16.61
N SER A 293 4.93 10.49 -17.90
CA SER A 293 3.90 11.17 -18.70
C SER A 293 2.62 10.36 -18.82
N ARG A 294 2.72 9.03 -19.01
CA ARG A 294 1.56 8.13 -19.04
C ARG A 294 0.89 8.00 -17.66
N GLN A 295 1.66 8.00 -16.59
CA GLN A 295 1.10 8.05 -15.22
C GLN A 295 0.33 9.35 -14.96
N LYS A 296 0.85 10.51 -15.41
CA LYS A 296 0.09 11.78 -15.33
C LYS A 296 -1.20 11.73 -16.15
N GLN A 297 -1.18 11.11 -17.32
CA GLN A 297 -2.39 10.95 -18.14
C GLN A 297 -3.43 10.10 -17.45
N ARG A 298 -3.02 8.98 -16.83
CA ARG A 298 -3.90 8.11 -16.03
C ARG A 298 -4.70 8.88 -14.98
N LEU A 299 -4.08 9.85 -14.29
CA LEU A 299 -4.77 10.67 -13.30
C LEU A 299 -5.89 11.51 -13.93
N ARG A 300 -5.62 12.13 -15.09
CA ARG A 300 -6.65 12.90 -15.82
C ARG A 300 -7.78 12.01 -16.31
N ASP A 301 -7.46 10.82 -16.79
CA ASP A 301 -8.46 9.90 -17.34
C ASP A 301 -9.51 9.53 -16.29
N VAL A 302 -9.15 9.49 -15.00
CA VAL A 302 -10.07 9.22 -13.88
C VAL A 302 -10.68 10.49 -13.25
N GLY A 303 -10.55 11.66 -13.90
CA GLY A 303 -11.20 12.89 -13.48
C GLY A 303 -10.38 13.80 -12.57
N LEU A 304 -9.11 13.45 -12.27
CA LEU A 304 -8.21 14.32 -11.51
C LEU A 304 -7.53 15.31 -12.45
N MET A 305 -8.24 16.41 -12.75
CA MET A 305 -7.90 17.34 -13.84
C MET A 305 -6.90 18.44 -13.48
N SER A 306 -6.73 18.78 -12.19
CA SER A 306 -5.72 19.75 -11.72
C SER A 306 -4.60 19.10 -10.91
N GLY A 307 -3.40 19.70 -10.92
CA GLY A 307 -2.30 19.33 -10.02
C GLY A 307 -1.51 18.05 -10.34
N GLN A 308 -1.61 17.46 -11.56
CA GLN A 308 -0.87 16.21 -11.85
C GLN A 308 0.66 16.44 -11.90
N GLY A 309 1.35 15.92 -10.88
CA GLY A 309 2.80 15.75 -10.85
C GLY A 309 3.20 14.28 -11.06
N ALA A 310 4.44 14.05 -11.49
CA ALA A 310 5.05 12.73 -11.46
C ALA A 310 6.58 12.87 -11.39
N ALA A 311 7.20 12.07 -10.55
CA ALA A 311 8.65 11.98 -10.39
C ALA A 311 9.05 10.51 -10.26
N ASP A 312 10.27 10.17 -10.67
CA ASP A 312 10.84 8.86 -10.33
C ASP A 312 11.55 8.93 -8.97
N VAL A 313 11.88 7.75 -8.41
CA VAL A 313 12.49 7.64 -7.08
C VAL A 313 13.83 8.37 -7.01
N ASN A 314 14.60 8.41 -8.10
CA ASN A 314 15.86 9.13 -8.13
C ASN A 314 15.64 10.63 -8.01
N PHE A 315 14.69 11.19 -8.76
CA PHE A 315 14.31 12.59 -8.62
C PHE A 315 13.82 12.90 -7.20
N ALA A 316 12.96 12.07 -6.61
CA ALA A 316 12.47 12.26 -5.25
C ALA A 316 13.63 12.23 -4.24
N PHE A 317 14.57 11.29 -4.37
CA PHE A 317 15.77 11.22 -3.54
C PHE A 317 16.63 12.50 -3.69
N GLU A 318 16.87 12.96 -4.91
CA GLU A 318 17.72 14.11 -5.19
C GLU A 318 17.07 15.48 -4.91
N LYS A 319 15.74 15.57 -4.90
CA LYS A 319 15.03 16.87 -4.84
C LYS A 319 14.06 17.02 -3.69
N TRP A 320 13.52 15.95 -3.13
CA TRP A 320 12.52 16.02 -2.06
C TRP A 320 13.09 15.62 -0.70
N ILE A 321 14.13 14.80 -0.68
CA ILE A 321 14.86 14.46 0.54
C ILE A 321 15.93 15.53 0.75
N ASP A 322 15.97 16.08 1.96
CA ASP A 322 16.96 17.09 2.34
C ASP A 322 18.39 16.53 2.30
N THR A 323 19.37 17.43 2.20
CA THR A 323 20.78 17.04 2.06
C THR A 323 21.32 16.35 3.31
N GLU A 324 20.92 16.81 4.51
CA GLU A 324 21.36 16.24 5.78
C GLU A 324 20.94 14.77 5.91
N GLN A 325 19.71 14.44 5.54
CA GLN A 325 19.19 13.07 5.53
C GLN A 325 19.80 12.19 4.44
N ARG A 326 20.34 12.76 3.36
CA ARG A 326 21.10 12.00 2.36
C ARG A 326 22.53 11.72 2.78
N GLU A 327 23.12 12.61 3.57
CA GLU A 327 24.48 12.47 4.12
C GLU A 327 24.50 11.48 5.29
N ARG A 328 23.43 11.45 6.09
CA ARG A 328 23.18 10.48 7.17
C ARG A 328 23.01 9.05 6.66
#